data_AF-A0AAW2CWJ1-F1
#
_entry.id   AF-A0AAW2CWJ1-F1
#
_cell.length_a   1.000
_cell.length_b   1.000
_cell.length_c   1.000
_cell.angle_alpha   90.00
_cell.angle_beta   90.00
_cell.angle_gamma   90.00
#
_symmetry.space_group_name_H-M   'P 1'
#
loop_
_entity.id
_entity.type
_entity.pdbx_description
1 polymer ?
#
loop_
_entity_poly.entity_id
_entity_poly.type
_entity_poly.pdbx_seq_one_letter_code
_entity_poly.pdbx_strand_id
1 'polypeptide(L)'
;MRQQDRRRAVENEAARSAAKTGEIGGELWKLSTSIVLPMVLHSAIELGVFDILAKAGPGAKLSPSQIVAQMPTKNPDAAMMLGPHSQAAGQPLCAWLHRGC
;
A
#
# COMPACT_ATOMS: atom_id res chain seq x y z
N MET A 1 -33.10 31.42 14.60
CA MET A 1 -32.30 31.90 13.45
C MET A 1 -30.78 31.75 13.67
N ARG A 2 -30.19 32.23 14.78
CA ARG A 2 -28.73 32.19 15.04
C ARG A 2 -28.03 30.81 15.10
N GLN A 3 -28.75 29.71 15.29
CA GLN A 3 -28.15 28.37 15.34
C GLN A 3 -27.91 27.78 13.96
N GLN A 4 -28.69 28.20 12.96
CA GLN A 4 -28.57 27.69 11.60
C GLN A 4 -27.36 28.31 10.88
N ASP A 5 -27.10 29.60 11.13
CA ASP A 5 -25.93 30.29 10.56
C ASP A 5 -24.62 29.74 11.13
N ARG A 6 -24.63 29.36 12.42
CA ARG A 6 -23.46 28.75 13.06
C ARG A 6 -23.16 27.35 12.51
N ARG A 7 -24.19 26.56 12.21
CA ARG A 7 -24.02 25.25 11.54
C ARG A 7 -23.46 25.40 10.13
N ARG A 8 -24.00 26.33 9.35
CA ARG A 8 -23.50 26.62 7.99
C ARG A 8 -22.06 27.12 7.98
N ALA A 9 -21.65 27.91 8.99
CA ALA A 9 -20.28 28.40 9.11
C ALA A 9 -19.30 27.24 9.38
N VAL A 10 -19.64 26.32 10.28
CA VAL A 10 -18.83 25.13 10.58
C VAL A 10 -18.77 24.19 9.37
N GLU A 11 -19.88 23.99 8.66
CA GLU A 11 -19.94 23.17 7.44
C GLU A 11 -19.06 23.74 6.31
N ASN A 12 -19.07 25.06 6.12
CA ASN A 12 -18.22 25.74 5.12
C ASN A 12 -16.73 25.65 5.49
N GLU A 13 -16.39 25.81 6.77
CA GLU A 13 -15.01 25.68 7.25
C GLU A 13 -14.49 24.24 7.12
N ALA A 14 -15.31 23.23 7.41
CA ALA A 14 -14.98 21.82 7.20
C ALA A 14 -14.77 21.50 5.71
N ALA A 15 -15.63 22.03 4.82
CA ALA A 15 -15.47 21.88 3.38
C ALA A 15 -14.18 22.54 2.86
N ARG A 16 -13.83 23.70 3.42
CA ARG A 16 -12.59 24.43 3.08
C ARG A 16 -11.34 23.70 3.57
N SER A 17 -11.42 23.02 4.72
CA SER A 17 -10.34 22.21 5.26
C SER A 17 -10.09 20.95 4.42
N ALA A 18 -11.15 20.25 3.99
CA ALA A 18 -11.03 19.08 3.12
C ALA A 18 -10.41 19.42 1.75
N ALA A 19 -10.69 20.60 1.20
CA ALA A 19 -10.06 21.06 -0.04
C ALA A 19 -8.55 21.33 0.10
N LYS A 20 -8.11 21.80 1.29
CA LYS A 20 -6.68 22.07 1.56
C LYS A 20 -5.86 20.79 1.67
N THR A 21 -6.44 19.72 2.23
CA THR A 21 -5.77 18.42 2.44
C THR A 21 -5.39 17.71 1.13
N GLY A 22 -6.13 17.94 0.05
CA GLY A 22 -5.86 17.34 -1.27
C GLY A 22 -4.57 17.85 -1.93
N GLU A 23 -4.18 19.10 -1.68
CA GLU A 23 -2.94 19.67 -2.24
C GLU A 23 -1.69 19.15 -1.53
N ILE A 24 -1.78 18.92 -0.21
CA ILE A 24 -0.66 18.45 0.62
C ILE A 24 -0.37 16.97 0.38
N GLY A 25 -1.40 16.18 0.06
CA GLY A 25 -1.26 14.77 -0.30
C GLY A 25 -0.53 14.54 -1.63
N GLY A 26 -0.71 15.43 -2.60
CA GLY A 26 -0.08 15.34 -3.92
C GLY A 26 1.44 15.51 -3.90
N GLU A 27 1.96 16.41 -3.07
CA GLU A 27 3.42 16.64 -3.00
C GLU A 27 4.14 15.56 -2.17
N LEU A 28 3.49 15.05 -1.11
CA LEU A 28 4.04 13.94 -0.31
C LEU A 28 4.11 12.64 -1.12
N TRP A 29 3.15 12.38 -2.01
CA TRP A 29 3.18 11.23 -2.94
C TRP A 29 4.45 11.23 -3.81
N LYS A 30 4.82 12.39 -4.37
CA LYS A 30 6.00 12.52 -5.24
C LYS A 30 7.28 12.22 -4.47
N LEU A 31 7.41 12.77 -3.26
CA LEU A 31 8.57 12.51 -2.41
C LEU A 31 8.63 11.05 -1.97
N SER A 32 7.49 10.47 -1.61
CA SER A 32 7.39 9.08 -1.17
C SER A 32 7.77 8.13 -2.30
N THR A 33 7.27 8.36 -3.51
CA THR A 33 7.63 7.55 -4.68
C THR A 33 9.04 7.81 -5.18
N SER A 34 9.55 9.04 -5.08
CA SER A 34 10.92 9.37 -5.48
C SER A 34 11.97 8.61 -4.67
N ILE A 35 11.69 8.22 -3.42
CA ILE A 35 12.61 7.46 -2.57
C ILE A 35 12.33 5.95 -2.68
N VAL A 36 11.07 5.55 -2.66
CA VAL A 36 10.68 4.13 -2.67
C VAL A 36 10.93 3.48 -4.03
N LEU A 37 10.68 4.19 -5.14
CA LEU A 37 10.85 3.66 -6.49
C LEU A 37 12.28 3.19 -6.79
N PRO A 38 13.35 4.00 -6.59
CA PRO A 38 14.71 3.55 -6.86
C PRO A 38 15.13 2.40 -5.94
N MET A 39 14.68 2.38 -4.68
CA MET A 39 14.96 1.29 -3.74
C MET A 39 14.34 -0.03 -4.22
N VAL A 40 13.06 -0.02 -4.58
CA VAL A 40 12.35 -1.21 -5.07
C VAL A 40 12.94 -1.69 -6.40
N LEU A 41 13.26 -0.76 -7.30
CA LEU A 41 13.87 -1.09 -8.59
C LEU A 41 15.25 -1.73 -8.40
N HIS A 42 16.08 -1.18 -7.51
CA HIS A 42 17.38 -1.74 -7.18
C HIS A 42 17.25 -3.17 -6.65
N SER A 43 16.38 -3.40 -5.67
CA SER A 43 16.13 -4.75 -5.14
C SER A 43 15.56 -5.70 -6.20
N ALA A 44 14.71 -5.22 -7.12
CA ALA A 44 14.19 -6.05 -8.21
C ALA A 44 15.28 -6.51 -9.18
N ILE A 45 16.32 -5.69 -9.39
CA ILE A 45 17.51 -6.06 -10.17
C ILE A 45 18.34 -7.10 -9.40
N GLU A 46 18.62 -6.87 -8.12
CA GLU A 46 19.40 -7.80 -7.29
C GLU A 46 18.73 -9.18 -7.15
N LEU A 47 17.40 -9.21 -7.07
CA LEU A 47 16.61 -10.44 -7.01
C LEU A 47 16.43 -11.13 -8.37
N GLY A 48 16.90 -10.52 -9.47
CA GLY A 48 16.79 -11.08 -10.81
C GLY A 48 15.35 -11.14 -11.34
N VAL A 49 14.45 -10.26 -10.88
CA VAL A 49 13.04 -10.23 -11.32
C VAL A 49 12.95 -10.05 -12.84
N PHE A 50 13.77 -9.17 -13.41
CA PHE A 50 13.80 -8.93 -14.85
C PHE A 50 14.31 -10.14 -15.63
N ASP A 51 15.26 -10.90 -15.09
CA ASP A 51 15.76 -12.12 -15.73
C ASP A 51 14.70 -13.23 -15.74
N ILE A 52 13.91 -13.35 -14.68
CA ILE A 52 12.79 -14.29 -14.58
C ILE A 52 11.72 -13.93 -15.63
N LEU A 53 11.38 -12.64 -15.76
CA LEU A 53 10.44 -12.15 -16.78
C LEU A 53 10.98 -12.35 -18.21
N ALA A 54 12.27 -12.09 -18.43
CA ALA A 54 12.91 -12.30 -19.73
C ALA A 54 12.91 -13.78 -20.15
N LYS A 55 13.16 -14.70 -19.21
CA LYS A 55 13.09 -16.15 -19.43
C LYS A 55 11.67 -16.64 -19.72
N ALA A 56 10.66 -16.02 -19.11
CA ALA A 56 9.26 -16.36 -19.36
C ALA A 56 8.81 -16.01 -20.80
N GLY A 57 9.48 -15.03 -21.41
CA GLY A 57 9.29 -14.64 -22.80
C GLY A 57 8.24 -13.52 -22.98
N PRO A 58 8.17 -12.94 -24.19
CA PRO A 58 7.29 -11.82 -24.49
C PRO A 58 5.82 -12.16 -24.25
N GLY A 59 5.11 -11.33 -23.50
CA GLY A 59 3.67 -11.52 -23.22
C GLY A 59 3.36 -12.56 -22.14
N ALA A 60 4.38 -13.19 -21.53
CA ALA A 60 4.17 -14.07 -20.40
C ALA A 60 3.67 -13.30 -19.18
N LYS A 61 2.57 -13.79 -18.58
CA LYS A 61 2.03 -13.27 -17.32
C LYS A 61 2.42 -14.22 -16.21
N LEU A 62 3.35 -13.77 -15.37
CA LEU A 62 3.72 -14.49 -14.16
C LEU A 62 2.99 -13.88 -12.96
N SER A 63 2.48 -14.73 -12.08
CA SER A 63 2.00 -14.28 -10.78
C SER A 63 3.19 -13.98 -9.83
N PRO A 64 3.01 -13.14 -8.80
CA PRO A 64 4.07 -12.86 -7.83
C PRO A 64 4.70 -14.13 -7.21
N SER A 65 3.87 -15.13 -6.90
CA SER A 65 4.32 -16.43 -6.36
C SER A 65 5.20 -17.18 -7.36
N GLN A 66 4.89 -17.13 -8.65
CA GLN A 66 5.69 -17.77 -9.70
C GLN A 66 7.03 -17.06 -9.91
N ILE A 67 7.09 -15.75 -9.71
CA ILE A 67 8.35 -15.00 -9.75
C ILE A 67 9.21 -15.41 -8.55
N VAL A 68 8.65 -15.40 -7.34
CA VAL A 68 9.40 -15.75 -6.11
C VAL A 68 9.88 -17.20 -6.12
N ALA A 69 9.10 -18.15 -6.63
CA ALA A 69 9.51 -19.54 -6.77
C ALA A 69 10.75 -19.74 -7.68
N GLN A 70 11.03 -18.78 -8.56
CA GLN A 70 12.18 -18.80 -9.47
C GLN A 70 13.35 -17.93 -8.99
N MET A 71 13.17 -17.16 -7.90
CA MET A 71 14.25 -16.38 -7.32
C MET A 71 15.22 -17.30 -6.56
N PRO A 72 16.53 -17.01 -6.57
CA PRO A 72 17.51 -17.73 -5.76
C PRO A 72 17.45 -17.30 -4.28
N THR A 73 16.26 -17.24 -3.69
CA THR A 73 16.02 -16.78 -2.32
C THR A 73 15.76 -17.96 -1.39
N LYS A 74 16.53 -18.09 -0.30
CA LYS A 74 16.24 -19.00 0.81
C LYS A 74 15.20 -18.46 1.79
N ASN A 75 14.63 -17.27 1.54
CA ASN A 75 13.69 -16.61 2.45
C ASN A 75 12.22 -16.84 2.02
N PRO A 76 11.46 -17.72 2.68
CA PRO A 76 10.05 -17.96 2.37
C PRO A 76 9.14 -16.73 2.59
N ASP A 77 9.56 -15.75 3.41
CA ASP A 77 8.82 -14.49 3.62
C ASP A 77 8.97 -13.48 2.47
N ALA A 78 9.89 -13.70 1.53
CA ALA A 78 10.00 -12.87 0.33
C ALA A 78 8.72 -12.91 -0.53
N ALA A 79 8.01 -14.04 -0.51
CA ALA A 79 6.69 -14.20 -1.13
C ALA A 79 5.61 -13.33 -0.46
N MET A 80 5.69 -13.19 0.86
CA MET A 80 4.73 -12.40 1.67
C MET A 80 4.93 -10.89 1.44
N MET A 81 6.16 -10.45 1.19
CA MET A 81 6.50 -9.04 0.94
C MET A 81 6.08 -8.54 -0.45
N LEU A 82 5.88 -9.44 -1.43
CA LEU A 82 5.64 -9.11 -2.84
C LEU A 82 4.21 -9.45 -3.36
N GLY A 83 3.32 -10.05 -2.55
CA GLY A 83 2.00 -10.50 -2.98
C GLY A 83 0.88 -10.38 -1.91
N PRO A 84 -0.40 -10.26 -2.31
CA PRO A 84 -1.43 -9.58 -1.54
C PRO A 84 -2.09 -10.51 -0.51
N HIS A 85 -1.55 -10.62 0.70
CA HIS A 85 -2.32 -11.05 1.87
C HIS A 85 -1.69 -10.51 3.16
N SER A 86 -1.80 -9.19 3.38
CA SER A 86 -1.88 -8.69 4.75
C SER A 86 -3.28 -9.01 5.31
N GLN A 87 -3.53 -10.25 5.68
CA GLN A 87 -4.70 -10.55 6.53
C GLN A 87 -4.32 -11.54 7.64
N ALA A 88 -3.35 -11.12 8.45
CA ALA A 88 -3.34 -11.48 9.88
C ALA A 88 -4.33 -10.60 10.69
N ALA A 89 -5.30 -9.95 10.04
CA ALA A 89 -6.29 -9.10 10.70
C ALA A 89 -7.71 -9.50 10.28
N GLY A 90 -8.02 -10.80 10.36
CA GLY A 90 -9.38 -11.33 10.25
C GLY A 90 -10.02 -11.63 11.61
N GLN A 91 -9.41 -11.21 12.71
CA GLN A 91 -10.05 -11.31 14.02
C GLN A 91 -10.97 -10.10 14.20
N PRO A 92 -12.30 -10.28 14.22
CA PRO A 92 -13.18 -9.17 14.54
C PRO A 92 -12.84 -8.70 15.95
N LEU A 93 -12.86 -7.38 16.15
CA LEU A 93 -12.54 -6.71 17.41
C LEU A 93 -13.35 -7.28 18.62
N CYS A 94 -14.43 -8.01 18.36
CA CYS A 94 -15.23 -8.70 19.38
C CYS A 94 -14.54 -9.89 20.06
N ALA A 95 -13.49 -10.48 19.48
CA ALA A 95 -12.72 -11.55 20.15
C ALA A 95 -11.95 -11.05 21.38
N TRP A 96 -11.65 -9.75 21.46
CA TRP A 96 -10.98 -9.12 22.60
C TRP A 96 -11.94 -8.69 23.72
N LEU A 97 -13.23 -8.48 23.43
CA LEU A 97 -14.19 -7.98 24.42
C LEU A 97 -14.73 -9.05 25.39
N HIS A 98 -14.56 -10.34 25.09
CA HIS A 98 -15.11 -11.43 25.91
C HIS A 98 -14.12 -12.04 26.92
N ARG A 99 -12.88 -11.52 27.00
CA ARG A 99 -11.85 -12.01 27.93
C ARG A 99 -11.58 -11.05 29.08
N GLY A 100 -12.52 -10.16 29.35
CA GLY A 100 -12.43 -9.11 30.37
C GLY A 100 -13.75 -8.80 31.07
N CYS A 101 -14.68 -9.75 31.10
CA CYS A 101 -15.82 -9.74 32.02
C CYS A 101 -15.92 -11.11 32.69
#